data_AF-A0A5K1E6S3-F1
#
_entry.id   AF-A0A5K1E6S3-F1
#
_cell.length_a   1.000
_cell.length_b   1.000
_cell.length_c   1.000
_cell.angle_alpha   90.00
_cell.angle_beta   90.00
_cell.angle_gamma   90.00
#
_symmetry.space_group_name_H-M   'P 1'
#
loop_
_entity.id
_entity.type
_entity.pdbx_description
1 polymer ?
#
loop_
_entity_poly.entity_id
_entity_poly.type
_entity_poly.pdbx_seq_one_letter_code
_entity_poly.pdbx_strand_id
1 'polypeptide(L)' 'MAGTVVVFDFDKTIIDVDSDNWVVDGLGFTARFDELLHTMPWNSMM' A
#
# COMPACT_ATOMS: atom_id res chain seq x y z
N MET A 1 -16.27 25.94 -17.40
CA MET A 1 -16.00 24.55 -17.85
C MET A 1 -15.33 23.83 -16.70
N ALA A 2 -15.88 22.69 -16.25
CA ALA A 2 -15.17 21.83 -15.30
C ALA A 2 -14.17 20.99 -16.10
N GLY A 3 -12.88 21.07 -15.76
CA GLY A 3 -11.85 20.24 -16.38
C GLY A 3 -11.96 18.79 -15.93
N THR A 4 -11.52 17.86 -16.77
CA THR A 4 -11.38 16.45 -16.38
C THR A 4 -10.21 16.29 -15.43
N VAL A 5 -10.42 15.61 -14.30
CA VAL A 5 -9.37 15.24 -13.34
C VAL A 5 -9.16 13.73 -13.43
N VAL A 6 -7.91 13.31 -13.55
CA VAL A 6 -7.51 11.90 -13.49
C VAL A 6 -6.75 11.68 -12.19
N VAL A 7 -7.11 10.63 -11.46
CA VAL A 7 -6.46 10.24 -10.21
C VAL A 7 -5.83 8.88 -10.43
N PHE A 8 -4.55 8.77 -10.06
CA PHE A 8 -3.80 7.52 -10.08
C PHE A 8 -3.53 7.11 -8.64
N ASP A 9 -3.65 5.80 -8.40
CA ASP A 9 -3.10 5.19 -7.21
C ASP A 9 -1.57 5.23 -7.26
N PHE A 10 -0.91 5.08 -6.12
CA PHE A 10 0.55 5.17 -6.03
C PHE A 10 1.19 3.79 -6.21
N ASP A 11 0.91 2.88 -5.27
CA ASP A 11 1.47 1.53 -5.25
C ASP A 11 1.01 0.74 -6.47
N LYS A 12 1.95 0.03 -7.11
CA LYS A 12 1.72 -0.80 -8.30
C LYS A 12 1.06 -0.09 -9.50
N THR A 13 0.90 1.23 -9.45
CA THR A 13 0.32 2.07 -10.51
C THR A 13 1.32 3.14 -10.97
N ILE A 14 1.78 4.00 -10.06
CA ILE A 14 2.84 4.98 -10.34
C ILE A 14 4.23 4.35 -10.15
N ILE A 15 4.36 3.45 -9.18
CA ILE A 15 5.60 2.72 -8.87
C ILE A 15 5.40 1.21 -8.99
N ASP A 16 6.46 0.45 -9.28
CA ASP A 16 6.41 -1.02 -9.48
C ASP A 16 6.73 -1.81 -8.19
N VAL A 17 6.34 -1.28 -7.03
CA VAL A 17 6.53 -1.89 -5.71
C VAL A 17 5.42 -1.47 -4.74
N ASP A 18 5.31 -2.16 -3.60
CA ASP A 18 4.45 -1.74 -2.48
C ASP A 18 5.27 -0.93 -1.48
N SER A 19 4.87 0.31 -1.25
CA SER A 19 5.52 1.25 -0.32
C SER A 19 5.38 0.83 1.14
N ASP A 20 4.36 0.04 1.49
CA ASP A 20 4.19 -0.54 2.83
C ASP A 20 5.43 -1.32 3.27
N ASN A 21 6.07 -2.07 2.35
CA ASN A 21 7.29 -2.82 2.65
C ASN A 21 8.41 -1.90 3.13
N TRP A 22 8.58 -0.74 2.51
CA TRP A 22 9.60 0.24 2.92
C TRP A 22 9.32 0.81 4.30
N VAL A 23 8.06 1.07 4.63
CA VAL A 23 7.66 1.59 5.94
C VAL A 23 7.87 0.54 7.02
N VAL A 24 7.44 -0.70 6.77
CA VAL A 24 7.54 -1.82 7.70
C VAL A 24 9.02 -2.14 7.99
N ASP A 25 9.85 -2.20 6.95
CA ASP A 25 11.28 -2.43 7.09
C ASP A 25 11.97 -1.27 7.81
N GLY A 26 11.63 -0.02 7.47
CA GLY A 26 12.18 1.18 8.11
C GLY A 26 11.88 1.29 9.60
N LEU A 27 10.75 0.72 10.04
CA LEU A 27 10.36 0.65 11.45
C LEU A 27 10.86 -0.61 12.17
N GLY A 28 11.48 -1.56 11.44
CA GLY A 28 11.94 -2.83 12.01
C GLY A 28 10.79 -3.74 12.47
N PHE A 29 9.62 -3.64 11.83
CA PHE A 29 8.40 -4.34 12.25
C PHE A 29 8.00 -5.52 11.35
N THR A 30 8.84 -5.91 10.39
CA THR A 30 8.56 -6.96 9.39
C THR A 30 7.92 -8.21 10.00
N ALA A 31 8.54 -8.82 11.02
CA ALA A 31 8.01 -10.03 11.64
C ALA A 31 6.61 -9.84 12.27
N ARG A 32 6.39 -8.70 12.94
CA ARG A 32 5.10 -8.42 13.60
C ARG A 32 4.03 -8.05 12.58
N PHE A 33 4.42 -7.39 11.49
CA PHE A 33 3.55 -7.06 10.39
C PHE A 33 3.05 -8.33 9.68
N ASP A 34 3.94 -9.29 9.39
CA ASP A 34 3.59 -10.55 8.73
C ASP A 34 2.57 -11.38 9.55
N GLU A 35 2.71 -11.39 10.87
CA GLU A 35 1.74 -12.02 11.77
C GLU A 35 0.35 -11.36 11.69
N LEU A 36 0.32 -10.03 11.64
CA LEU A 36 -0.91 -9.25 11.64
C LEU A 36 -1.57 -9.17 10.26
N LEU A 37 -0.79 -9.27 9.18
CA LEU A 37 -1.26 -9.20 7.79
C LEU A 37 -2.45 -10.13 7.54
N HIS A 38 -2.40 -11.34 8.09
CA HIS A 38 -3.45 -12.36 7.95
C HIS A 38 -4.72 -12.07 8.76
N THR A 39 -4.69 -11.07 9.62
CA THR A 39 -5.81 -10.66 10.48
C THR A 39 -6.48 -9.36 10.03
N MET A 40 -5.89 -8.67 9.06
CA MET A 40 -6.41 -7.39 8.57
C MET A 40 -7.63 -7.59 7.66
N PRO A 41 -8.66 -6.74 7.76
CA PRO A 41 -9.82 -6.80 6.87
C PRO A 41 -9.47 -6.18 5.52
N TRP A 42 -8.88 -6.98 4.63
CA TRP A 42 -8.58 -6.60 3.26
C TRP A 42 -9.85 -6.22 2.50
N ASN A 43 -9.77 -5.15 1.71
CA ASN A 43 -10.80 -4.80 0.73
C ASN A 43 -10.30 -5.18 -0.68
N SER A 44 -11.16 -5.11 -1.69
CA SER A 44 -10.80 -5.52 -3.06
C SER A 44 -9.77 -4.62 -3.76
N MET A 45 -9.35 -3.53 -3.12
CA MET A 45 -8.38 -2.56 -3.65
C MET A 45 -6.97 -2.75 -3.06
N MET A 46 -6.82 -3.65 -2.08
CA MET A 46 -5.53 -4.12 -1.54
C MET A 46 -5.28 -5.55 -2.00
#